data_AF-A0A976HL09-F1
#
_entry.id   AF-A0A976HL09-F1
#
_cell.length_a   1.000
_cell.length_b   1.000
_cell.length_c   1.000
_cell.angle_alpha   90.00
_cell.angle_beta   90.00
_cell.angle_gamma   90.00
#
_symmetry.space_group_name_H-M   'P 1'
#
loop_
_entity.id
_entity.type
_entity.pdbx_description
1 polymer ?
#
loop_
_entity_poly.entity_id
_entity_poly.type
_entity_poly.pdbx_seq_one_letter_code
_entity_poly.pdbx_strand_id
1 'polypeptide(L)' 'EEDGLDALFGLIREALPEHLYETAYALACDVVTADGRHSQVELRMLEEVREELKIDRLHAAAIEWGARVRHMGV' A
#
# COMPACT_ATOMS: atom_id res chain seq x y z
N GLU A 1 -8.71 -13.01 -13.05
CA GLU A 1 -7.79 -13.44 -11.97
C GLU A 1 -8.15 -12.77 -10.62
N GLU A 2 -9.43 -12.46 -10.35
CA GLU A 2 -9.88 -11.92 -9.04
C GLU A 2 -9.63 -12.91 -7.89
N ASP A 3 -9.79 -14.21 -8.16
CA ASP A 3 -9.63 -15.28 -7.16
C ASP A 3 -8.22 -15.36 -6.54
N GLY A 4 -7.18 -14.94 -7.29
CA GLY A 4 -5.79 -14.94 -6.80
C GLY A 4 -5.46 -13.78 -5.88
N LEU A 5 -5.99 -12.59 -6.19
CA LEU A 5 -5.82 -11.39 -5.35
C LEU A 5 -6.60 -11.53 -4.05
N ASP A 6 -7.83 -12.04 -4.11
CA ASP A 6 -8.63 -12.32 -2.93
C ASP A 6 -7.94 -13.33 -2.00
N ALA A 7 -7.34 -14.39 -2.57
CA ALA A 7 -6.55 -15.35 -1.81
C ALA A 7 -5.30 -14.72 -1.19
N LEU A 8 -4.58 -13.87 -1.93
CA LEU A 8 -3.42 -13.13 -1.43
C LEU A 8 -3.79 -12.24 -0.24
N PHE A 9 -4.84 -11.43 -0.37
CA PHE A 9 -5.30 -10.56 0.71
C PHE A 9 -5.84 -11.35 1.90
N GLY A 10 -6.44 -12.53 1.66
CA GLY A 10 -6.79 -13.50 2.70
C GLY A 10 -5.58 -13.92 3.53
N LEU A 11 -4.48 -14.30 2.88
CA LEU A 11 -3.22 -14.69 3.55
C LEU A 11 -2.60 -13.52 4.31
N ILE A 12 -2.62 -12.31 3.73
CA ILE A 12 -2.10 -11.11 4.40
C ILE A 12 -2.87 -10.85 5.70
N ARG A 13 -4.21 -10.89 5.68
CA ARG A 13 -5.03 -10.69 6.89
C ARG A 13 -4.82 -11.76 7.95
N GLU A 14 -4.56 -12.99 7.55
CA GLU A 14 -4.27 -14.08 8.49
C GLU A 14 -2.90 -13.90 9.15
N ALA A 15 -1.89 -13.47 8.37
CA ALA A 15 -0.52 -13.37 8.83
C ALA A 15 -0.15 -12.02 9.49
N LEU A 16 -0.90 -10.95 9.19
CA LEU A 16 -0.59 -9.58 9.63
C LEU A 16 -1.55 -9.12 10.73
N PRO A 17 -1.05 -8.82 11.94
CA PRO A 17 -1.87 -8.22 12.99
C PRO A 17 -2.34 -6.81 12.63
N GLU A 18 -3.58 -6.45 12.99
CA GLU A 18 -4.22 -5.17 12.61
C GLU A 18 -3.40 -3.93 12.98
N HIS A 19 -2.68 -3.94 14.10
CA HIS A 19 -1.85 -2.80 14.53
C HIS A 19 -0.65 -2.50 13.60
N LEU A 20 -0.36 -3.38 12.64
CA LEU A 20 0.71 -3.23 11.65
C LEU A 20 0.16 -2.89 10.25
N TYR A 21 -1.15 -2.73 10.07
CA TYR A 21 -1.75 -2.44 8.78
C TYR A 21 -1.20 -1.14 8.15
N GLU A 22 -1.11 -0.07 8.94
CA GLU A 22 -0.50 1.18 8.48
C GLU A 22 0.99 1.04 8.17
N THR A 23 1.70 0.16 8.89
CA THR A 23 3.12 -0.13 8.63
C THR A 23 3.30 -0.89 7.32
N ALA A 24 2.47 -1.91 7.06
CA ALA A 24 2.48 -2.65 5.81
C ALA A 24 2.10 -1.76 4.63
N TYR A 25 1.11 -0.87 4.82
CA TYR A 25 0.72 0.10 3.81
C TYR A 25 1.86 1.09 3.50
N ALA A 26 2.53 1.61 4.53
CA ALA A 26 3.70 2.48 4.35
C ALA A 26 4.83 1.80 3.57
N LEU A 27 5.09 0.51 3.84
CA LEU A 27 6.07 -0.26 3.09
C LEU A 27 5.66 -0.43 1.62
N ALA A 28 4.37 -0.70 1.35
CA ALA A 28 3.86 -0.79 -0.01
C ALA A 28 4.03 0.54 -0.77
N CYS A 29 3.77 1.68 -0.12
CA CYS A 29 4.02 3.00 -0.70
C CYS A 29 5.50 3.22 -1.03
N ASP A 30 6.43 2.85 -0.14
CA ASP A 30 7.87 2.97 -0.41
C ASP A 30 8.30 2.09 -1.59
N VAL A 31 7.75 0.87 -1.74
CA VAL A 31 8.03 -0.01 -2.89
C VAL A 31 7.56 0.63 -4.19
N VAL A 32 6.32 1.13 -4.24
CA VAL A 32 5.77 1.76 -5.46
C VAL A 32 6.47 3.06 -5.81
N THR A 33 6.99 3.80 -4.83
CA THR A 33 7.69 5.07 -5.08
C THR A 33 9.18 4.87 -5.41
N ALA A 34 9.71 3.65 -5.30
CA ALA A 34 11.14 3.38 -5.32
C ALA A 34 11.86 3.81 -6.62
N ASP A 35 11.20 3.70 -7.77
CA ASP A 35 11.77 4.02 -9.09
C ASP A 35 11.36 5.41 -9.61
N GLY A 36 10.60 6.17 -8.82
CA GLY A 36 10.13 7.52 -9.14
C GLY A 36 9.08 7.58 -10.24
N ARG A 37 8.52 6.45 -10.69
CA ARG A 37 7.46 6.39 -11.72
C ARG A 37 6.30 5.54 -11.22
N HIS A 38 5.08 6.03 -11.35
CA HIS A 38 3.91 5.28 -10.93
C HIS A 38 3.13 4.85 -12.17
N SER A 39 3.07 3.55 -12.42
CA SER A 39 2.17 2.99 -13.41
C SER A 39 0.73 2.95 -12.87
N GLN A 40 -0.26 2.95 -13.78
CA GLN A 40 -1.66 2.79 -13.38
C GLN A 40 -1.93 1.47 -12.65
N VAL A 41 -1.13 0.44 -12.92
CA VAL A 41 -1.26 -0.87 -12.28
C VAL A 41 -0.81 -0.79 -10.83
N GLU A 42 0.32 -0.15 -10.54
CA GLU A 42 0.82 0.03 -9.18
C GLU A 42 -0.10 0.92 -8.34
N LEU A 43 -0.64 1.99 -8.94
CA LEU A 43 -1.60 2.86 -8.25
C LEU A 43 -2.89 2.11 -7.89
N ARG A 44 -3.38 1.24 -8.78
CA ARG A 44 -4.54 0.39 -8.50
C ARG A 44 -4.24 -0.62 -7.40
N MET A 45 -3.07 -1.26 -7.44
CA MET A 45 -2.66 -2.19 -6.39
C MET A 45 -2.57 -1.50 -5.02
N LEU A 46 -2.02 -0.29 -4.94
CA LEU A 46 -2.03 0.49 -3.69
C LEU A 46 -3.43 0.84 -3.21
N GLU A 47 -4.35 1.13 -4.12
CA GLU A 47 -5.75 1.37 -3.78
C GLU A 47 -6.40 0.10 -3.19
N GLU A 48 -6.20 -1.06 -3.80
CA GLU A 48 -6.68 -2.35 -3.29
C GLU A 48 -6.07 -2.65 -1.91
N VAL A 49 -4.75 -2.51 -1.73
CA VAL A 49 -4.10 -2.71 -0.42
C VAL A 49 -4.67 -1.76 0.63
N ARG A 50 -4.93 -0.49 0.29
CA ARG A 50 -5.53 0.49 1.20
C ARG A 50 -6.91 0.05 1.66
N GLU A 51 -7.75 -0.42 0.74
CA GLU A 51 -9.11 -0.86 1.01
C GLU A 51 -9.12 -2.15 1.84
N GLU A 52 -8.30 -3.13 1.47
CA GLU A 52 -8.21 -4.43 2.15
C GLU A 52 -7.66 -4.32 3.58
N LEU A 53 -6.70 -3.41 3.80
CA LEU A 53 -6.18 -3.09 5.13
C LEU A 53 -7.00 -2.02 5.87
N LYS A 54 -8.09 -1.52 5.27
CA LYS A 54 -9.01 -0.53 5.86
C LYS A 54 -8.32 0.71 6.43
N ILE A 55 -7.33 1.23 5.70
CA ILE A 55 -6.56 2.39 6.15
C ILE A 55 -7.43 3.64 6.05
N ASP A 56 -7.50 4.42 7.14
CA ASP A 56 -8.22 5.69 7.13
C ASP A 56 -7.65 6.63 6.06
N ARG A 57 -8.53 7.40 5.40
CA ARG A 57 -8.13 8.28 4.29
C ARG A 57 -7.12 9.34 4.69
N LEU A 58 -7.19 9.88 5.91
CA LEU A 58 -6.24 10.87 6.40
C LEU A 58 -4.87 10.22 6.67
N HIS A 59 -4.87 9.01 7.24
CA HIS A 59 -3.64 8.27 7.53
C HIS A 59 -2.93 7.85 6.24
N ALA A 60 -3.68 7.31 5.27
CA ALA A 60 -3.17 6.97 3.96
C ALA A 60 -2.53 8.19 3.28
N ALA A 61 -3.23 9.34 3.26
CA ALA A 61 -2.68 10.57 2.68
C ALA A 61 -1.37 11.02 3.35
N ALA A 62 -1.27 10.91 4.68
CA ALA A 62 -0.04 11.23 5.41
C ALA A 62 1.12 10.28 5.07
N ILE A 63 0.83 8.98 4.96
CA ILE A 63 1.80 7.93 4.60
C ILE A 63 2.30 8.13 3.16
N GLU A 64 1.38 8.26 2.20
CA GLU A 64 1.69 8.48 0.77
C GLU A 64 2.53 9.74 0.57
N TRP A 65 2.18 10.83 1.28
CA TRP A 65 2.98 12.04 1.28
C TRP A 65 4.38 11.80 1.84
N GLY A 66 4.48 11.07 2.96
CA GLY A 66 5.74 10.68 3.57
C GLY A 66 6.64 9.88 2.64
N ALA A 67 6.10 8.91 1.92
CA ALA A 67 6.82 8.15 0.90
C ALA A 67 7.28 9.09 -0.22
N ARG A 68 6.37 9.88 -0.79
CA ARG A 68 6.69 10.82 -1.88
C ARG A 68 7.86 11.75 -1.54
N VAL A 69 7.89 12.34 -0.34
CA VAL A 69 8.97 13.27 0.03
C VAL A 69 10.32 12.59 0.19
N ARG A 70 10.36 11.30 0.61
CA ARG A 70 11.61 10.53 0.69
C ARG A 70 12.23 10.25 -0.68
N HIS A 71 11.38 10.15 -1.71
CA HIS A 71 11.78 9.80 -3.07
C HIS A 71 11.84 11.02 -4.03
N MET A 72 11.54 12.23 -3.56
CA MET A 72 11.44 13.45 -4.40
C MET A 72 12.77 13.96 -4.99
N GLY A 73 13.90 13.33 -4.64
CA GLY A 73 15.24 13.76 -5.08
C GLY A 73 16.15 12.64 -5.55
N VAL A 74 15.60 11.44 -5.80
CA VAL A 74 16.31 10.32 -6.44
C VAL A 74 16.09 10.38 -7.95
#